data_AF-A0A7X8Z059-F1
#
_entry.id   AF-A0A7X8Z059-F1
#
_cell.length_a   1.000
_cell.length_b   1.000
_cell.length_c   1.000
_cell.angle_alpha   90.00
_cell.angle_beta   90.00
_cell.angle_gamma   90.00
#
_symmetry.space_group_name_H-M   'P 1'
#
loop_
_entity.id
_entity.type
_entity.pdbx_description
1 polymer ?
#
loop_
_entity_poly.entity_id
_entity_poly.type
_entity_poly.pdbx_seq_one_letter_code
_entity_poly.pdbx_strand_id
1 'polypeptide(L)'
;MIRVLCPYCQRRYRTERSAFGVMAVCSACHRAFPIGQKLAPFEWQPTDLAEDSWIGVKPPEEKKEIRHCIMCESPLPEGSVSCPACGVNQVTGVVHRPKIEPVTRPQTIWAAIPIRAALTMALIALVAVGAAWIFYRLYASILKSTDEGTRHAKIIAGAKFLRNNDDERAFGERFTGYVDDNDMPNLLAALSARNPSVARSARLLIGSGNITQLAPLLDWAEQPTKQTSLTAILDAIGPRRLVELSNHEDENARRAAARALCVLFDVPDPENQIDNLARPLTYAEKAETLNRYFRSWPMLTGAFVVDVDGTVGGFQVDLEQVGSVFYLHMGKYLFRSEMGGGRELAIPIEYWCAATAPAVSAEQVRPLLGGTVILSAPIGAEWVGLVTLTVRQTMLTPLPGFLPFEPPAPGHSVEKTFRLERPGTR
;
A
#
# COMPACT_ATOMS: atom_id res chain seq x y z
N MET A 1 -10.78 16.23 5.12
CA MET A 1 -12.04 16.86 4.66
C MET A 1 -11.72 18.02 3.73
N ILE A 2 -12.57 18.28 2.74
CA ILE A 2 -12.47 19.39 1.78
C ILE A 2 -13.63 20.36 1.95
N ARG A 3 -13.37 21.65 1.71
CA ARG A 3 -14.39 22.69 1.69
C ARG A 3 -14.93 22.84 0.27
N VAL A 4 -16.24 22.76 0.13
CA VAL A 4 -16.95 22.86 -1.14
C VAL A 4 -17.89 24.06 -1.08
N LEU A 5 -17.87 24.87 -2.13
CA LEU A 5 -18.69 26.05 -2.27
C LEU A 5 -19.83 25.74 -3.25
N CYS A 6 -21.08 26.04 -2.88
CA CYS A 6 -22.15 25.98 -3.86
C CYS A 6 -21.97 27.12 -4.88
N PRO A 7 -21.90 26.85 -6.19
CA PRO A 7 -21.67 27.89 -7.20
C PRO A 7 -22.83 28.90 -7.30
N TYR A 8 -24.04 28.50 -6.89
CA TYR A 8 -25.24 29.32 -7.06
C TYR A 8 -25.52 30.28 -5.90
N CYS A 9 -25.19 29.88 -4.66
CA CYS A 9 -25.51 30.67 -3.47
C CYS A 9 -24.30 30.95 -2.59
N GLN A 10 -23.11 30.50 -3.00
CA GLN A 10 -21.84 30.72 -2.31
C GLN A 10 -21.78 30.16 -0.87
N ARG A 11 -22.75 29.34 -0.47
CA ARG A 11 -22.75 28.66 0.83
C ARG A 11 -21.69 27.57 0.88
N ARG A 12 -21.00 27.48 2.02
CA ARG A 12 -19.88 26.57 2.25
C ARG A 12 -20.32 25.27 2.91
N TYR A 13 -19.77 24.17 2.43
CA TYR A 13 -20.00 22.81 2.93
C TYR A 13 -18.66 22.12 3.19
N ARG A 14 -18.64 21.20 4.15
CA ARG A 14 -17.49 20.32 4.42
C ARG A 14 -17.85 18.91 3.95
N THR A 15 -16.97 18.28 3.18
CA THR A 15 -17.18 16.89 2.72
C THR A 15 -15.86 16.11 2.69
N GLU A 16 -15.93 14.80 2.47
CA GLU A 16 -14.76 13.94 2.36
C GLU A 16 -14.18 13.96 0.94
N ARG A 17 -12.89 13.62 0.80
CA ARG A 17 -12.25 13.53 -0.53
C ARG A 17 -12.85 12.43 -1.41
N SER A 18 -13.52 11.44 -0.81
CA SER A 18 -14.27 10.39 -1.49
C SER A 18 -15.48 10.92 -2.27
N ALA A 19 -15.97 12.13 -1.97
CA ALA A 19 -17.15 12.72 -2.61
C ALA A 19 -16.86 13.53 -3.88
N PHE A 20 -15.60 13.60 -4.33
CA PHE A 20 -15.25 14.24 -5.61
C PHE A 20 -15.91 13.53 -6.79
N GLY A 21 -16.50 14.30 -7.71
CA GLY A 21 -17.23 13.79 -8.88
C GLY A 21 -18.69 13.40 -8.60
N VAL A 22 -19.13 13.42 -7.34
CA VAL A 22 -20.53 13.15 -6.97
C VAL A 22 -21.38 14.41 -7.12
N MET A 23 -22.61 14.24 -7.62
CA MET A 23 -23.61 15.32 -7.67
C MET A 23 -24.18 15.59 -6.28
N ALA A 24 -23.95 16.80 -5.76
CA ALA A 24 -24.48 17.25 -4.49
C ALA A 24 -25.66 18.20 -4.69
N VAL A 25 -26.65 18.17 -3.81
CA VAL A 25 -27.77 19.12 -3.78
C VAL A 25 -27.53 20.12 -2.64
N CYS A 26 -27.52 21.41 -2.97
CA CYS A 26 -27.36 22.48 -1.99
C CYS A 26 -28.57 22.55 -1.05
N SER A 27 -28.37 22.53 0.27
CA SER A 27 -29.47 22.63 1.24
C SER A 27 -30.11 24.02 1.31
N ALA A 28 -29.42 25.07 0.84
CA ALA A 28 -29.93 26.43 0.85
C ALA A 28 -30.71 26.82 -0.40
N CYS A 29 -30.24 26.44 -1.59
CA CYS A 29 -30.87 26.81 -2.86
C CYS A 29 -31.47 25.62 -3.63
N HIS A 30 -31.37 24.40 -3.08
CA HIS A 30 -31.90 23.16 -3.65
C HIS A 30 -31.44 22.82 -5.07
N ARG A 31 -30.38 23.46 -5.57
CA ARG A 31 -29.79 23.16 -6.88
C ARG A 31 -28.68 22.12 -6.77
N ALA A 32 -28.64 21.21 -7.75
CA ALA A 32 -27.61 20.20 -7.87
C ALA A 32 -26.34 20.79 -8.51
N PHE A 33 -25.17 20.41 -8.01
CA PHE A 33 -23.87 20.78 -8.57
C PHE A 33 -22.83 19.66 -8.33
N PRO A 34 -21.90 19.45 -9.28
CA PRO A 34 -20.84 18.46 -9.12
C PRO A 34 -19.76 18.96 -8.16
N ILE A 35 -19.33 18.10 -7.23
CA ILE A 35 -18.20 18.40 -6.34
C ILE A 35 -16.89 18.22 -7.13
N GLY A 36 -16.10 19.29 -7.27
CA GLY A 36 -14.71 19.20 -7.77
C GLY A 36 -14.45 19.64 -9.21
N GLN A 37 -15.39 20.32 -9.88
CA GLN A 37 -15.04 21.06 -11.09
C GLN A 37 -14.40 22.41 -10.70
N LYS A 38 -13.23 22.67 -11.30
CA LYS A 38 -12.31 23.80 -11.11
C LYS A 38 -13.05 25.14 -10.88
N LEU A 39 -12.92 25.73 -9.69
CA LEU A 39 -13.42 27.09 -9.39
C LEU A 39 -12.35 28.13 -9.75
N ALA A 40 -12.82 29.31 -10.20
CA ALA A 40 -12.02 30.52 -10.38
C ALA A 40 -11.31 30.93 -9.06
N PRO A 41 -10.16 31.63 -9.13
CA PRO A 41 -9.38 31.99 -7.94
C PRO A 41 -10.20 32.79 -6.93
N PHE A 42 -10.04 32.43 -5.66
CA PHE A 42 -10.78 32.96 -4.52
C PHE A 42 -10.10 34.21 -3.96
N GLU A 43 -10.84 35.31 -3.82
CA GLU A 43 -10.46 36.49 -3.05
C GLU A 43 -11.20 36.53 -1.70
N TRP A 44 -10.46 36.82 -0.63
CA TRP A 44 -10.96 36.79 0.75
C TRP A 44 -11.78 38.06 1.05
N GLN A 45 -12.99 37.92 1.60
CA GLN A 45 -13.75 39.05 2.16
C GLN A 45 -14.07 38.83 3.66
N PRO A 46 -13.94 39.88 4.49
CA PRO A 46 -13.92 39.77 5.96
C PRO A 46 -15.28 39.56 6.65
N THR A 47 -16.37 39.33 5.92
CA THR A 47 -17.73 39.25 6.49
C THR A 47 -18.27 37.83 6.73
N ASP A 48 -17.49 36.77 6.50
CA ASP A 48 -17.98 35.38 6.62
C ASP A 48 -17.68 34.75 8.00
N LEU A 49 -18.44 35.13 9.04
CA LEU A 49 -18.31 34.60 10.41
C LEU A 49 -19.40 33.59 10.83
N ALA A 50 -20.14 32.99 9.90
CA ALA A 50 -21.13 31.95 10.23
C ALA A 50 -20.78 30.60 9.57
N GLU A 51 -20.00 29.78 10.28
CA GLU A 51 -19.77 28.37 9.92
C GLU A 51 -20.68 27.47 10.77
N ASP A 52 -21.62 26.75 10.14
CA ASP A 52 -21.79 25.28 10.27
C ASP A 52 -23.16 24.78 9.75
N SER A 53 -23.13 23.85 8.79
CA SER A 53 -24.23 22.91 8.53
C SER A 53 -23.68 21.67 7.82
N TRP A 54 -23.80 20.52 8.49
CA TRP A 54 -23.35 19.21 8.01
C TRP A 54 -24.47 18.55 7.21
N ILE A 55 -24.13 17.88 6.10
CA ILE A 55 -25.09 17.11 5.31
C ILE A 55 -25.03 15.65 5.79
N GLY A 56 -26.14 15.13 6.30
CA GLY A 56 -26.37 13.67 6.39
C GLY A 56 -26.09 12.94 7.71
N VAL A 57 -25.81 13.63 8.82
CA VAL A 57 -25.64 13.00 10.15
C VAL A 57 -26.74 13.48 11.09
N LYS A 58 -27.38 12.58 11.85
CA LYS A 58 -28.38 12.96 12.87
C LYS A 58 -27.77 13.98 13.83
N PRO A 59 -28.52 15.01 14.27
CA PRO A 59 -28.00 16.02 15.20
C PRO A 59 -27.50 15.33 16.47
N PRO A 60 -26.31 15.68 16.99
CA PRO A 60 -25.85 15.15 18.26
C PRO A 60 -26.80 15.60 19.37
N GLU A 61 -27.05 14.72 20.34
CA GLU A 61 -27.83 15.07 21.54
C GLU A 61 -27.23 16.31 22.19
N GLU A 62 -28.09 17.28 22.53
CA GLU A 62 -27.70 18.50 23.24
C GLU A 62 -26.86 18.11 24.46
N LYS A 63 -25.60 18.55 24.50
CA LYS A 63 -24.74 18.36 25.66
C LYS A 63 -25.41 19.07 26.83
N LYS A 64 -25.88 18.31 27.83
CA LYS A 64 -26.33 18.87 29.10
C LYS A 64 -25.21 19.71 29.68
N GLU A 65 -25.46 21.00 29.90
CA GLU A 65 -24.51 21.90 30.55
C GLU A 65 -24.29 21.45 32.00
N ILE A 66 -23.13 20.88 32.28
CA ILE A 66 -22.74 20.47 33.63
C ILE A 66 -22.25 21.73 34.36
N ARG A 67 -22.86 22.06 35.50
CA ARG A 67 -22.40 23.15 36.37
C ARG A 67 -21.11 22.73 37.07
N HIS A 68 -20.15 23.65 37.20
CA HIS A 68 -18.88 23.40 37.88
C HIS A 68 -18.78 24.23 39.16
N CYS A 69 -18.02 23.74 40.13
CA CYS A 69 -17.78 24.43 41.40
C CYS A 69 -17.02 25.75 41.17
N ILE A 70 -17.50 26.83 41.78
CA ILE A 70 -16.89 28.17 41.66
C ILE A 70 -15.43 28.26 42.13
N MET A 71 -14.98 27.35 43.01
CA MET A 71 -13.66 27.41 43.63
C MET A 71 -12.68 26.35 43.15
N CYS A 72 -13.15 25.17 42.75
CA CYS A 72 -12.26 24.05 42.41
C CYS A 72 -12.62 23.38 41.08
N GLU A 73 -13.57 23.95 40.32
CA GLU A 73 -14.00 23.50 38.99
C GLU A 73 -14.48 22.04 38.91
N SER A 74 -14.74 21.38 40.05
CA SER A 74 -15.30 20.03 40.05
C SER A 74 -16.74 20.06 39.53
N PRO A 75 -17.17 19.09 38.70
CA PRO A 75 -18.54 19.01 38.22
C PRO A 75 -19.51 18.83 39.41
N LEU A 76 -20.61 19.58 39.39
CA LEU A 76 -21.64 19.59 40.43
C LEU A 76 -22.87 18.78 39.98
N PRO A 77 -23.39 17.88 40.83
CA PRO A 77 -24.67 17.23 40.59
C PRO A 77 -25.82 18.25 40.51
N GLU A 78 -26.85 17.98 39.70
CA GLU A 78 -28.04 18.81 39.59
C GLU A 78 -28.69 19.02 40.97
N GLY A 79 -28.95 20.28 41.35
CA GLY A 79 -29.56 20.65 42.64
C GLY A 79 -28.60 20.76 43.84
N SER A 80 -27.30 20.51 43.68
CA SER A 80 -26.34 20.61 44.80
C SER A 80 -25.97 22.06 45.13
N VAL A 81 -26.08 22.43 46.42
CA VAL A 81 -25.74 23.77 46.93
C VAL A 81 -24.32 23.81 47.52
N SER A 82 -23.74 22.67 47.87
CA SER A 82 -22.38 22.56 48.40
C SER A 82 -21.53 21.61 47.55
N CYS A 83 -20.29 21.98 47.26
CA CYS A 83 -19.38 21.14 46.50
C CYS A 83 -18.89 19.95 47.37
N PRO A 84 -19.05 18.70 46.91
CA PRO A 84 -18.62 17.53 47.66
C PRO A 84 -17.08 17.37 47.71
N ALA A 85 -16.36 17.95 46.75
CA ALA A 85 -14.89 17.83 46.69
C ALA A 85 -14.18 18.79 47.68
N CYS A 86 -14.66 20.04 47.79
CA CYS A 86 -13.99 21.07 48.61
C CYS A 86 -14.85 21.64 49.75
N GLY A 87 -16.12 21.28 49.85
CA GLY A 87 -17.04 21.75 50.90
C GLY A 87 -17.52 23.20 50.74
N VAL A 88 -17.23 23.87 49.62
CA VAL A 88 -17.68 25.24 49.34
C VAL A 88 -19.20 25.28 49.08
N ASN A 89 -19.91 26.15 49.79
CA ASN A 89 -21.28 26.51 49.44
C ASN A 89 -21.28 27.39 48.18
N GLN A 90 -21.97 26.96 47.12
CA GLN A 90 -21.99 27.59 45.79
C GLN A 90 -22.82 28.87 45.72
N VAL A 91 -23.65 29.14 46.74
CA VAL A 91 -24.45 30.38 46.83
C VAL A 91 -23.72 31.46 47.65
N THR A 92 -23.00 31.07 48.70
CA THR A 92 -22.37 32.01 49.64
C THR A 92 -20.84 32.07 49.56
N GLY A 93 -20.18 31.12 48.88
CA GLY A 93 -18.73 31.08 48.70
C GLY A 93 -17.93 30.67 49.94
N VAL A 94 -18.58 30.35 51.05
CA VAL A 94 -17.91 30.05 52.34
C VAL A 94 -17.66 28.54 52.49
N VAL A 95 -16.46 28.18 52.96
CA VAL A 95 -16.09 26.80 53.33
C VAL A 95 -16.39 26.59 54.81
N HIS A 96 -17.36 25.74 55.14
CA HIS A 96 -17.52 25.27 56.52
C HIS A 96 -16.57 24.11 56.79
N ARG A 97 -15.41 24.38 57.38
CA ARG A 97 -14.60 23.35 58.03
C ARG A 97 -15.17 23.07 59.43
N PRO A 98 -15.55 21.83 59.78
CA PRO A 98 -15.89 21.50 61.15
C PRO A 98 -14.65 21.70 62.04
N LYS A 99 -14.82 22.48 63.11
CA LYS A 99 -13.78 22.77 64.11
C LYS A 99 -13.59 21.51 64.96
N ILE A 100 -12.46 20.82 64.83
CA ILE A 100 -12.12 19.67 65.66
C ILE A 100 -11.59 20.22 66.99
N GLU A 101 -12.26 19.92 68.10
CA GLU A 101 -11.76 20.21 69.45
C GLU A 101 -10.55 19.31 69.79
N PRO A 102 -9.46 19.86 70.34
CA PRO A 102 -8.30 19.06 70.68
C PRO A 102 -8.52 18.31 72.00
N VAL A 103 -8.57 16.99 71.94
CA VAL A 103 -8.47 16.13 73.12
C VAL A 103 -6.98 16.04 73.51
N THR A 104 -6.61 16.74 74.57
CA THR A 104 -5.29 16.60 75.20
C THR A 104 -5.22 15.29 76.01
N ARG A 105 -4.32 14.38 75.64
CA ARG A 105 -3.72 13.41 76.57
C ARG A 105 -2.24 13.18 76.22
N PRO A 106 -1.37 12.97 77.24
CA PRO A 106 0.07 13.10 77.10
C PRO A 106 0.76 11.85 76.55
N GLN A 107 2.00 12.08 76.12
CA GLN A 107 2.92 11.25 75.35
C GLN A 107 3.26 9.87 75.94
N THR A 108 3.40 8.89 75.05
CA THR A 108 4.48 7.88 75.06
C THR A 108 4.83 7.49 73.61
N ILE A 109 5.96 7.99 73.09
CA ILE A 109 6.34 7.90 71.66
C ILE A 109 7.03 6.56 71.27
N TRP A 110 7.13 5.58 72.17
CA TRP A 110 7.93 4.36 71.90
C TRP A 110 7.26 3.01 72.15
N ALA A 111 5.94 2.89 72.15
CA ALA A 111 5.27 1.60 72.42
C ALA A 111 4.20 1.14 71.41
N ALA A 112 4.11 1.73 70.21
CA ALA A 112 3.12 1.27 69.24
C ALA A 112 3.52 1.55 67.79
N ILE A 113 4.60 0.92 67.30
CA ILE A 113 4.56 0.46 65.92
C ILE A 113 3.96 -0.94 66.01
N PRO A 114 2.65 -1.12 65.75
CA PRO A 114 2.11 -2.46 65.65
C PRO A 114 2.81 -3.13 64.47
N ILE A 115 3.82 -3.95 64.76
CA ILE A 115 4.60 -4.71 63.78
C ILE A 115 3.63 -5.46 62.84
N ARG A 116 2.48 -5.89 63.37
CA ARG A 116 1.37 -6.46 62.58
C ARG A 116 0.82 -5.51 61.52
N ALA A 117 0.60 -4.24 61.81
CA ALA A 117 0.08 -3.27 60.84
C ALA A 117 1.11 -2.92 59.76
N ALA A 118 2.39 -2.80 60.14
CA ALA A 118 3.48 -2.58 59.20
C ALA A 118 3.67 -3.80 58.27
N LEU A 119 3.59 -5.01 58.82
CA LEU A 119 3.63 -6.26 58.03
C LEU A 119 2.42 -6.40 57.11
N THR A 120 1.21 -6.04 57.56
CA THR A 120 0.02 -6.07 56.68
C THR A 120 0.12 -5.06 55.55
N MET A 121 0.64 -3.86 55.80
CA MET A 121 0.84 -2.85 54.75
C MET A 121 1.94 -3.26 53.76
N ALA A 122 3.02 -3.88 54.25
CA ALA A 122 4.06 -4.44 53.39
C ALA A 122 3.52 -5.58 52.51
N LEU A 123 2.68 -6.46 53.07
CA LEU A 123 2.03 -7.53 52.32
C LEU A 123 1.07 -6.97 51.25
N ILE A 124 0.25 -5.97 51.60
CA ILE A 124 -0.64 -5.31 50.64
C ILE A 124 0.15 -4.64 49.52
N ALA A 125 1.24 -3.94 49.85
CA ALA A 125 2.11 -3.32 48.85
C ALA A 125 2.74 -4.37 47.92
N LEU A 126 3.18 -5.51 48.45
CA LEU A 126 3.78 -6.59 47.66
C LEU A 126 2.75 -7.25 46.73
N VAL A 127 1.52 -7.45 47.21
CA VAL A 127 0.40 -7.92 46.39
C VAL A 127 0.03 -6.89 45.31
N ALA A 128 -0.01 -5.59 45.65
CA ALA A 128 -0.31 -4.53 44.70
C ALA A 128 0.77 -4.39 43.61
N VAL A 129 2.05 -4.49 43.97
CA VAL A 129 3.17 -4.49 43.01
C VAL A 129 3.12 -5.75 42.13
N GLY A 130 2.84 -6.92 42.71
CA GLY A 130 2.65 -8.16 41.96
C GLY A 130 1.47 -8.06 40.97
N ALA A 131 0.34 -7.51 41.40
CA ALA A 131 -0.83 -7.30 40.55
C ALA A 131 -0.55 -6.29 39.44
N ALA A 132 0.12 -5.18 39.74
CA ALA A 132 0.53 -4.17 38.75
C ALA A 132 1.49 -4.76 37.71
N TRP A 133 2.42 -5.63 38.13
CA TRP A 133 3.35 -6.31 37.24
C TRP A 133 2.65 -7.32 36.33
N ILE A 134 1.70 -8.09 36.86
CA ILE A 134 0.86 -9.00 36.06
C ILE A 134 0.02 -8.21 35.06
N PHE A 135 -0.61 -7.11 35.47
CA PHE A 135 -1.36 -6.23 34.59
C PHE A 135 -0.49 -5.62 33.49
N TYR A 136 0.70 -5.14 33.82
CA TYR A 136 1.65 -4.61 32.85
C TYR A 136 2.06 -5.67 31.82
N ARG A 137 2.32 -6.91 32.26
CA ARG A 137 2.60 -8.04 31.35
C ARG A 137 1.42 -8.38 30.46
N LEU A 138 0.19 -8.39 30.98
CA LEU A 138 -1.01 -8.62 30.17
C LEU A 138 -1.21 -7.50 29.14
N TYR A 139 -1.04 -6.24 29.54
CA TYR A 139 -1.21 -5.10 28.67
C TYR A 139 -0.16 -5.06 27.55
N ALA A 140 1.11 -5.36 27.88
CA ALA A 140 2.17 -5.51 26.90
C ALA A 140 1.91 -6.68 25.92
N SER A 141 1.35 -7.79 26.41
CA SER A 141 0.95 -8.93 25.56
C SER A 141 -0.23 -8.60 24.64
N ILE A 142 -1.20 -7.81 25.12
CA ILE A 142 -2.36 -7.40 24.32
C ILE A 142 -1.93 -6.45 23.21
N LEU A 143 -1.10 -5.45 23.52
CA LEU A 143 -0.53 -4.54 22.51
C LEU A 143 0.28 -5.30 21.44
N LYS A 144 1.03 -6.33 21.85
CA LYS A 144 1.77 -7.20 20.92
C LYS A 144 0.83 -8.04 20.04
N SER A 145 -0.28 -8.53 20.60
CA SER A 145 -1.28 -9.32 19.87
C SER A 145 -2.10 -8.52 18.86
N THR A 146 -2.33 -7.22 19.12
CA THR A 146 -3.03 -6.33 18.18
C THR A 146 -2.15 -6.01 16.96
N ASP A 147 -0.86 -5.78 17.16
CA ASP A 147 0.08 -5.56 16.05
C ASP A 147 0.33 -6.85 15.26
N GLU A 148 0.48 -8.00 15.93
CA GLU A 148 0.62 -9.30 15.24
C GLU A 148 -0.65 -9.67 14.47
N GLY A 149 -1.84 -9.34 15.00
CA GLY A 149 -3.14 -9.56 14.37
C GLY A 149 -3.35 -8.71 13.11
N THR A 150 -2.95 -7.43 13.13
CA THR A 150 -3.05 -6.57 11.94
C THR A 150 -2.08 -7.00 10.83
N ARG A 151 -0.88 -7.47 11.18
CA ARG A 151 0.11 -7.97 10.21
C ARG A 151 -0.33 -9.30 9.58
N HIS A 152 -0.89 -10.23 10.36
CA HIS A 152 -1.49 -11.46 9.81
C HIS A 152 -2.70 -11.16 8.91
N ALA A 153 -3.47 -10.11 9.22
CA ALA A 153 -4.61 -9.72 8.41
C ALA A 153 -4.21 -9.34 6.97
N LYS A 154 -3.04 -8.73 6.74
CA LYS A 154 -2.54 -8.39 5.39
C LYS A 154 -2.36 -9.64 4.52
N ILE A 155 -1.72 -10.68 5.07
CA ILE A 155 -1.45 -11.95 4.38
C ILE A 155 -2.77 -12.69 4.08
N ILE A 156 -3.68 -12.72 5.05
CA ILE A 156 -5.00 -13.35 4.87
C ILE A 156 -5.83 -12.60 3.82
N ALA A 157 -5.78 -11.27 3.80
CA ALA A 157 -6.47 -10.46 2.80
C ALA A 157 -5.96 -10.74 1.39
N GLY A 158 -4.64 -10.83 1.21
CA GLY A 158 -4.04 -11.22 -0.06
C GLY A 158 -4.42 -12.64 -0.49
N ALA A 159 -4.35 -13.61 0.41
CA ALA A 159 -4.76 -14.99 0.13
C ALA A 159 -6.25 -15.09 -0.28
N LYS A 160 -7.13 -14.31 0.37
CA LYS A 160 -8.55 -14.22 0.00
C LYS A 160 -8.75 -13.62 -1.39
N PHE A 161 -7.96 -12.62 -1.76
CA PHE A 161 -8.02 -12.02 -3.09
C PHE A 161 -7.62 -13.02 -4.18
N LEU A 162 -6.49 -13.71 -4.02
CA LEU A 162 -5.99 -14.70 -4.98
C LEU A 162 -6.99 -15.83 -5.19
N ARG A 163 -7.66 -16.28 -4.13
CA ARG A 163 -8.70 -17.31 -4.22
C ARG A 163 -9.89 -16.89 -5.10
N ASN A 164 -10.17 -15.59 -5.20
CA ASN A 164 -11.33 -15.07 -5.91
C ASN A 164 -11.02 -14.62 -7.35
N ASN A 165 -9.82 -14.10 -7.62
CA ASN A 165 -9.49 -13.45 -8.89
C ASN A 165 -8.33 -14.13 -9.66
N ASP A 166 -7.55 -15.01 -9.02
CA ASP A 166 -6.37 -15.72 -9.55
C ASP A 166 -5.44 -14.91 -10.49
N ASP A 167 -5.40 -13.59 -10.32
CA ASP A 167 -4.67 -12.66 -11.18
C ASP A 167 -3.57 -11.98 -10.37
N GLU A 168 -2.32 -12.39 -10.63
CA GLU A 168 -1.14 -11.86 -9.93
C GLU A 168 -0.84 -10.40 -10.31
N ARG A 169 -1.23 -9.95 -11.51
CA ARG A 169 -1.02 -8.55 -11.93
C ARG A 169 -1.99 -7.63 -11.18
N ALA A 170 -3.27 -8.01 -11.15
CA ALA A 170 -4.27 -7.29 -10.35
C ALA A 170 -3.96 -7.34 -8.84
N PHE A 171 -3.33 -8.43 -8.37
CA PHE A 171 -2.81 -8.49 -7.01
C PHE A 171 -1.74 -7.41 -6.76
N GLY A 172 -0.73 -7.35 -7.65
CA GLY A 172 0.35 -6.36 -7.56
C GLY A 172 -0.19 -4.94 -7.50
N GLU A 173 -1.08 -4.56 -8.42
CA GLU A 173 -1.70 -3.22 -8.46
C GLU A 173 -2.45 -2.88 -7.16
N ARG A 174 -3.17 -3.84 -6.59
CA ARG A 174 -3.99 -3.64 -5.39
C ARG A 174 -3.16 -3.55 -4.10
N PHE A 175 -2.11 -4.36 -4.00
CA PHE A 175 -1.29 -4.50 -2.78
C PHE A 175 0.09 -3.85 -2.92
N THR A 176 0.29 -2.98 -3.90
CA THR A 176 1.55 -2.23 -4.06
C THR A 176 1.84 -1.43 -2.79
N GLY A 177 3.05 -1.61 -2.23
CA GLY A 177 3.52 -0.91 -1.04
C GLY A 177 2.81 -1.26 0.27
N TYR A 178 1.99 -2.34 0.31
CA TYR A 178 1.21 -2.70 1.50
C TYR A 178 2.05 -3.22 2.67
N VAL A 179 3.22 -3.78 2.37
CA VAL A 179 4.15 -4.36 3.36
C VAL A 179 5.49 -3.66 3.31
N ASP A 180 6.14 -3.58 4.46
CA ASP A 180 7.47 -2.98 4.64
C ASP A 180 8.41 -3.94 5.38
N ASP A 181 9.61 -3.47 5.71
CA ASP A 181 10.64 -4.27 6.39
C ASP A 181 10.18 -4.82 7.76
N ASN A 182 9.23 -4.17 8.44
CA ASN A 182 8.69 -4.64 9.73
C ASN A 182 7.76 -5.85 9.57
N ASP A 183 7.21 -6.06 8.37
CA ASP A 183 6.35 -7.19 8.06
C ASP A 183 7.15 -8.46 7.71
N MET A 184 8.46 -8.33 7.42
CA MET A 184 9.33 -9.41 6.96
C MET A 184 9.27 -10.68 7.85
N PRO A 185 9.36 -10.62 9.19
CA PRO A 185 9.30 -11.84 10.02
C PRO A 185 8.00 -12.65 9.83
N ASN A 186 6.87 -11.98 9.67
CA ASN A 186 5.58 -12.63 9.46
C ASN A 186 5.46 -13.19 8.03
N LEU A 187 6.01 -12.47 7.05
CA LEU A 187 6.06 -12.94 5.67
C LEU A 187 6.90 -14.21 5.54
N LEU A 188 8.08 -14.25 6.19
CA LEU A 188 8.94 -15.45 6.22
C LEU A 188 8.25 -16.65 6.88
N ALA A 189 7.50 -16.43 7.96
CA ALA A 189 6.70 -17.48 8.58
C ALA A 189 5.60 -17.98 7.64
N ALA A 190 4.92 -17.07 6.93
CA ALA A 190 3.84 -17.40 6.00
C ALA A 190 4.33 -18.11 4.73
N LEU A 191 5.56 -17.83 4.26
CA LEU A 191 6.18 -18.59 3.16
C LEU A 191 6.32 -20.08 3.48
N SER A 192 6.47 -20.43 4.76
CA SER A 192 6.58 -21.81 5.23
C SER A 192 5.23 -22.41 5.65
N ALA A 193 4.12 -21.70 5.44
CA ALA A 193 2.80 -22.17 5.82
C ALA A 193 2.35 -23.36 4.95
N ARG A 194 1.62 -24.31 5.57
CA ARG A 194 1.05 -25.47 4.84
C ARG A 194 0.00 -25.07 3.80
N ASN A 195 -0.60 -23.89 3.94
CA ASN A 195 -1.62 -23.43 3.00
C ASN A 195 -0.96 -22.74 1.78
N PRO A 196 -1.11 -23.29 0.56
CA PRO A 196 -0.44 -22.77 -0.63
C PRO A 196 -0.91 -21.36 -1.00
N SER A 197 -2.17 -20.99 -0.73
CA SER A 197 -2.67 -19.63 -0.99
C SER A 197 -2.01 -18.60 -0.06
N VAL A 198 -1.71 -18.98 1.18
CA VAL A 198 -1.02 -18.13 2.16
C VAL A 198 0.44 -17.94 1.76
N ALA A 199 1.14 -19.02 1.39
CA ALA A 199 2.51 -18.94 0.91
C ALA A 199 2.62 -18.11 -0.38
N ARG A 200 1.71 -18.33 -1.33
CA ARG A 200 1.64 -17.54 -2.58
C ARG A 200 1.35 -16.07 -2.31
N SER A 201 0.44 -15.76 -1.40
CA SER A 201 0.18 -14.37 -0.99
C SER A 201 1.40 -13.71 -0.36
N ALA A 202 2.12 -14.41 0.52
CA ALA A 202 3.33 -13.88 1.13
C ALA A 202 4.40 -13.56 0.07
N ARG A 203 4.62 -14.47 -0.89
CA ARG A 203 5.53 -14.25 -2.03
C ARG A 203 5.18 -12.99 -2.81
N LEU A 204 3.91 -12.82 -3.18
CA LEU A 204 3.47 -11.67 -3.99
C LEU A 204 3.47 -10.36 -3.19
N LEU A 205 3.17 -10.40 -1.88
CA LEU A 205 3.29 -9.25 -0.99
C LEU A 205 4.76 -8.81 -0.87
N ILE A 206 5.70 -9.75 -0.76
CA ILE A 206 7.13 -9.43 -0.78
C ILE A 206 7.50 -8.75 -2.10
N GLY A 207 7.05 -9.32 -3.23
CA GLY A 207 7.34 -8.78 -4.56
C GLY A 207 6.76 -7.39 -4.84
N SER A 208 5.59 -7.08 -4.27
CA SER A 208 4.89 -5.80 -4.45
C SER A 208 5.07 -4.81 -3.30
N GLY A 209 5.85 -5.17 -2.28
CA GLY A 209 6.03 -4.38 -1.06
C GLY A 209 7.11 -3.29 -1.16
N ASN A 210 7.17 -2.46 -0.12
CA ASN A 210 8.24 -1.47 0.11
C ASN A 210 9.38 -2.05 0.96
N ILE A 211 9.71 -3.32 0.72
CA ILE A 211 10.80 -4.00 1.44
C ILE A 211 12.14 -3.54 0.84
N THR A 212 13.05 -3.13 1.71
CA THR A 212 14.41 -2.71 1.35
C THR A 212 15.46 -3.67 1.89
N GLN A 213 15.20 -4.28 3.05
CA GLN A 213 16.13 -5.16 3.75
C GLN A 213 15.92 -6.61 3.33
N LEU A 214 16.71 -7.06 2.35
CA LEU A 214 16.59 -8.42 1.79
C LEU A 214 17.42 -9.48 2.54
N ALA A 215 18.32 -9.08 3.44
CA ALA A 215 19.16 -10.02 4.18
C ALA A 215 18.36 -11.11 4.91
N PRO A 216 17.28 -10.81 5.67
CA PRO A 216 16.49 -11.84 6.34
C PRO A 216 15.87 -12.88 5.39
N LEU A 217 15.52 -12.46 4.16
CA LEU A 217 14.98 -13.35 3.14
C LEU A 217 16.06 -14.28 2.57
N LEU A 218 17.26 -13.75 2.33
CA LEU A 218 18.40 -14.54 1.85
C LEU A 218 18.84 -15.55 2.91
N ASP A 219 18.94 -15.13 4.17
CA ASP A 219 19.32 -15.98 5.30
C ASP A 219 18.29 -17.11 5.52
N TRP A 220 16.99 -16.79 5.39
CA TRP A 220 15.91 -17.78 5.48
C TRP A 220 16.04 -18.91 4.43
N ALA A 221 16.63 -18.59 3.28
CA ALA A 221 16.77 -19.47 2.13
C ALA A 221 18.12 -20.22 2.05
N GLU A 222 19.03 -20.05 3.02
CA GLU A 222 20.28 -20.82 3.10
C GLU A 222 20.06 -22.33 3.32
N GLN A 223 18.83 -22.72 3.67
CA GLN A 223 18.42 -24.13 3.71
C GLN A 223 18.17 -24.64 2.27
N PRO A 224 18.83 -25.73 1.82
CA PRO A 224 18.75 -26.19 0.42
C PRO A 224 17.34 -26.45 -0.10
N THR A 225 16.42 -26.88 0.79
CA THR A 225 15.01 -27.14 0.45
C THR A 225 14.20 -25.90 0.08
N LYS A 226 14.73 -24.69 0.34
CA LYS A 226 14.05 -23.41 0.12
C LYS A 226 14.59 -22.63 -1.07
N GLN A 227 15.64 -23.11 -1.73
CA GLN A 227 16.32 -22.35 -2.78
C GLN A 227 15.43 -22.10 -4.02
N THR A 228 14.64 -23.09 -4.45
CA THR A 228 13.64 -22.89 -5.52
C THR A 228 12.58 -21.85 -5.14
N SER A 229 12.21 -21.79 -3.86
CA SER A 229 11.26 -20.79 -3.37
C SER A 229 11.88 -19.39 -3.36
N LEU A 230 13.18 -19.28 -3.03
CA LEU A 230 13.90 -18.01 -3.08
C LEU A 230 13.90 -17.41 -4.48
N THR A 231 14.28 -18.19 -5.50
CA THR A 231 14.30 -17.68 -6.89
C THR A 231 12.91 -17.19 -7.32
N ALA A 232 11.85 -17.91 -6.96
CA ALA A 232 10.48 -17.49 -7.26
C ALA A 232 10.03 -16.21 -6.51
N ILE A 233 10.59 -15.94 -5.33
CA ILE A 233 10.34 -14.70 -4.57
C ILE A 233 11.14 -13.55 -5.17
N LEU A 234 12.43 -13.76 -5.46
CA LEU A 234 13.29 -12.77 -6.10
C LEU A 234 12.76 -12.39 -7.50
N ASP A 235 12.20 -13.36 -8.23
CA ASP A 235 11.52 -13.12 -9.48
C ASP A 235 10.23 -12.31 -9.31
N ALA A 236 9.51 -12.48 -8.20
CA ALA A 236 8.35 -11.66 -7.87
C ALA A 236 8.72 -10.21 -7.50
N ILE A 237 9.88 -9.99 -6.85
CA ILE A 237 10.45 -8.64 -6.63
C ILE A 237 10.85 -8.02 -7.97
N GLY A 238 11.47 -8.82 -8.84
CA GLY A 238 11.83 -8.45 -10.20
C GLY A 238 13.25 -7.85 -10.31
N PRO A 239 14.01 -8.21 -11.37
CA PRO A 239 15.37 -7.71 -11.60
C PRO A 239 15.54 -6.20 -11.51
N ARG A 240 14.64 -5.43 -12.14
CA ARG A 240 14.67 -3.96 -12.10
C ARG A 240 14.66 -3.41 -10.68
N ARG A 241 13.74 -3.91 -9.84
CA ARG A 241 13.64 -3.47 -8.45
C ARG A 241 14.86 -3.86 -7.64
N LEU A 242 15.43 -5.04 -7.88
CA LEU A 242 16.68 -5.45 -7.25
C LEU A 242 17.86 -4.56 -7.66
N VAL A 243 17.92 -4.10 -8.91
CA VAL A 243 18.93 -3.11 -9.34
C VAL A 243 18.71 -1.77 -8.63
N GLU A 244 17.47 -1.31 -8.49
CA GLU A 244 17.16 -0.09 -7.72
C GLU A 244 17.60 -0.22 -6.25
N LEU A 245 17.27 -1.33 -5.59
CA LEU A 245 17.68 -1.61 -4.21
C LEU A 245 19.20 -1.77 -4.08
N SER A 246 19.87 -2.27 -5.12
CA SER A 246 21.33 -2.33 -5.12
C SER A 246 21.95 -0.93 -5.08
N ASN A 247 21.22 0.14 -5.43
CA ASN A 247 21.62 1.55 -5.34
C ASN A 247 21.04 2.29 -4.12
N HIS A 248 20.53 1.57 -3.13
CA HIS A 248 20.00 2.15 -1.90
C HIS A 248 21.09 2.91 -1.09
N GLU A 249 20.72 3.87 -0.23
CA GLU A 249 21.70 4.65 0.55
C GLU A 249 22.39 3.80 1.64
N ASP A 250 21.65 2.87 2.24
CA ASP A 250 22.18 1.88 3.19
C ASP A 250 23.01 0.79 2.49
N GLU A 251 24.25 0.62 2.92
CA GLU A 251 25.18 -0.37 2.39
C GLU A 251 24.67 -1.81 2.56
N ASN A 252 24.02 -2.11 3.69
CA ASN A 252 23.51 -3.46 3.95
C ASN A 252 22.41 -3.83 2.95
N ALA A 253 21.48 -2.91 2.70
CA ALA A 253 20.45 -3.07 1.69
C ALA A 253 21.05 -3.23 0.29
N ARG A 254 22.06 -2.41 -0.07
CA ARG A 254 22.75 -2.52 -1.37
C ARG A 254 23.39 -3.89 -1.58
N ARG A 255 24.16 -4.35 -0.59
CA ARG A 255 24.87 -5.64 -0.65
C ARG A 255 23.91 -6.82 -0.67
N ALA A 256 22.83 -6.78 0.11
CA ALA A 256 21.80 -7.80 0.08
C ALA A 256 21.10 -7.86 -1.30
N ALA A 257 20.76 -6.73 -1.89
CA ALA A 257 20.17 -6.69 -3.23
C ALA A 257 21.14 -7.16 -4.33
N ALA A 258 22.43 -6.85 -4.22
CA ALA A 258 23.47 -7.39 -5.11
C ALA A 258 23.57 -8.93 -4.99
N ARG A 259 23.57 -9.47 -3.76
CA ARG A 259 23.53 -10.93 -3.53
C ARG A 259 22.26 -11.56 -4.12
N ALA A 260 21.11 -10.91 -3.97
CA ALA A 260 19.85 -11.36 -4.58
C ALA A 260 19.92 -11.38 -6.12
N LEU A 261 20.52 -10.37 -6.77
CA LEU A 261 20.75 -10.37 -8.21
C LEU A 261 21.62 -11.55 -8.64
N CYS A 262 22.73 -11.79 -7.94
CA CYS A 262 23.62 -12.92 -8.23
C CYS A 262 22.90 -14.26 -8.12
N VAL A 263 22.03 -14.44 -7.12
CA VAL A 263 21.22 -15.66 -6.96
C VAL A 263 20.16 -15.78 -8.06
N LEU A 264 19.44 -14.70 -8.37
CA LEU A 264 18.35 -14.73 -9.35
C LEU A 264 18.86 -15.07 -10.76
N PHE A 265 20.04 -14.56 -11.11
CA PHE A 265 20.63 -14.72 -12.43
C PHE A 265 21.68 -15.82 -12.52
N ASP A 266 21.98 -16.51 -11.42
CA ASP A 266 23.05 -17.51 -11.33
C ASP A 266 24.40 -16.99 -11.87
N VAL A 267 24.82 -15.84 -11.34
CA VAL A 267 26.00 -15.11 -11.84
C VAL A 267 27.30 -15.82 -11.44
N PRO A 268 28.25 -16.01 -12.37
CA PRO A 268 29.55 -16.61 -12.04
C PRO A 268 30.39 -15.71 -11.12
N ASP A 269 31.16 -16.32 -10.22
CA ASP A 269 32.03 -15.64 -9.24
C ASP A 269 31.28 -14.59 -8.38
N PRO A 270 30.30 -15.05 -7.57
CA PRO A 270 29.35 -14.16 -6.92
C PRO A 270 30.00 -13.17 -5.96
N GLU A 271 31.10 -13.51 -5.29
CA GLU A 271 31.74 -12.63 -4.30
C GLU A 271 32.27 -11.34 -4.96
N ASN A 272 33.03 -11.46 -6.05
CA ASN A 272 33.52 -10.31 -6.79
C ASN A 272 32.37 -9.51 -7.43
N GLN A 273 31.31 -10.18 -7.88
CA GLN A 273 30.17 -9.50 -8.50
C GLN A 273 29.26 -8.78 -7.52
N ILE A 274 29.12 -9.30 -6.31
CA ILE A 274 28.38 -8.62 -5.24
C ILE A 274 29.04 -7.27 -4.97
N ASP A 275 30.36 -7.22 -4.81
CA ASP A 275 31.04 -5.95 -4.55
C ASP A 275 30.91 -4.98 -5.72
N ASN A 276 30.99 -5.44 -6.96
CA ASN A 276 30.78 -4.59 -8.15
C ASN A 276 29.35 -4.04 -8.23
N LEU A 277 28.34 -4.88 -8.01
CA LEU A 277 26.93 -4.50 -8.06
C LEU A 277 26.50 -3.66 -6.84
N ALA A 278 27.17 -3.77 -5.69
CA ALA A 278 26.87 -3.01 -4.49
C ALA A 278 27.50 -1.61 -4.46
N ARG A 279 28.41 -1.29 -5.39
CA ARG A 279 29.00 0.06 -5.54
C ARG A 279 27.91 1.12 -5.71
N PRO A 280 28.08 2.35 -5.20
CA PRO A 280 27.11 3.44 -5.36
C PRO A 280 27.16 4.03 -6.78
N LEU A 281 26.80 3.22 -7.77
CA LEU A 281 26.67 3.59 -9.18
C LEU A 281 25.21 3.88 -9.50
N THR A 282 24.96 4.63 -10.58
CA THR A 282 23.60 4.89 -11.05
C THR A 282 22.90 3.61 -11.49
N TYR A 283 21.55 3.63 -11.51
CA TYR A 283 20.74 2.52 -12.02
C TYR A 283 21.20 2.07 -13.42
N ALA A 284 21.44 3.02 -14.33
CA ALA A 284 21.84 2.73 -15.71
C ALA A 284 23.18 1.99 -15.79
N GLU A 285 24.18 2.43 -15.04
CA GLU A 285 25.51 1.78 -14.99
C GLU A 285 25.44 0.36 -14.44
N LYS A 286 24.57 0.12 -13.45
CA LYS A 286 24.35 -1.21 -12.87
C LYS A 286 23.60 -2.13 -13.81
N ALA A 287 22.53 -1.63 -14.44
CA ALA A 287 21.81 -2.37 -15.46
C ALA A 287 22.73 -2.73 -16.63
N GLU A 288 23.57 -1.81 -17.10
CA GLU A 288 24.56 -2.06 -18.14
C GLU A 288 25.60 -3.11 -17.71
N THR A 289 26.09 -3.02 -16.47
CA THR A 289 27.01 -4.03 -15.91
C THR A 289 26.38 -5.42 -15.89
N LEU A 290 25.13 -5.52 -15.47
CA LEU A 290 24.38 -6.77 -15.48
C LEU A 290 24.14 -7.27 -16.92
N ASN A 291 23.78 -6.39 -17.85
CA ASN A 291 23.56 -6.72 -19.26
C ASN A 291 24.84 -7.26 -19.92
N ARG A 292 26.02 -6.80 -19.52
CA ARG A 292 27.30 -7.34 -20.01
C ARG A 292 27.51 -8.81 -19.62
N TYR A 293 27.06 -9.24 -18.45
CA TYR A 293 27.12 -10.66 -18.05
C TYR A 293 26.18 -11.54 -18.87
N PHE A 294 25.02 -11.00 -19.27
CA PHE A 294 23.96 -11.75 -19.96
C PHE A 294 23.83 -11.42 -21.44
N ARG A 295 24.88 -10.83 -22.04
CA ARG A 295 24.93 -10.27 -23.39
C ARG A 295 23.99 -9.05 -23.58
N SER A 296 24.58 -7.93 -23.96
CA SER A 296 23.83 -6.71 -24.28
C SER A 296 23.18 -6.82 -25.67
N TRP A 297 21.93 -6.37 -25.78
CA TRP A 297 21.15 -6.36 -27.03
C TRP A 297 20.69 -4.94 -27.38
N PRO A 298 21.60 -4.04 -27.79
CA PRO A 298 21.26 -2.64 -28.05
C PRO A 298 20.22 -2.45 -29.17
N MET A 299 20.14 -3.41 -30.11
CA MET A 299 19.14 -3.38 -31.19
C MET A 299 17.73 -3.65 -30.68
N LEU A 300 17.57 -4.30 -29.53
CA LEU A 300 16.28 -4.66 -28.93
C LEU A 300 15.81 -3.67 -27.84
N THR A 301 16.59 -2.63 -27.54
CA THR A 301 16.30 -1.65 -26.48
C THR A 301 16.18 -0.23 -27.02
N GLY A 302 15.56 0.66 -26.23
CA GLY A 302 15.24 2.04 -26.58
C GLY A 302 13.84 2.18 -27.16
N ALA A 303 13.65 3.26 -27.91
CA ALA A 303 12.36 3.66 -28.45
C ALA A 303 11.93 2.83 -29.67
N PHE A 304 10.65 2.46 -29.70
CA PHE A 304 9.98 1.78 -30.80
C PHE A 304 8.57 2.31 -31.04
N VAL A 305 8.06 2.08 -32.24
CA VAL A 305 6.65 2.28 -32.63
C VAL A 305 6.03 0.92 -32.86
N VAL A 306 4.76 0.77 -32.49
CA VAL A 306 4.02 -0.47 -32.65
C VAL A 306 3.47 -0.57 -34.08
N ASP A 307 3.67 -1.70 -34.75
CA ASP A 307 3.00 -2.07 -35.99
C ASP A 307 2.13 -3.31 -35.76
N VAL A 308 0.84 -3.21 -36.08
CA VAL A 308 -0.10 -4.33 -36.09
C VAL A 308 -0.67 -4.49 -37.49
N ASP A 309 -0.40 -5.64 -38.12
CA ASP A 309 -0.87 -6.00 -39.45
C ASP A 309 -0.57 -4.95 -40.55
N GLY A 310 0.59 -4.29 -40.45
CA GLY A 310 1.04 -3.25 -41.38
C GLY A 310 0.57 -1.84 -41.01
N THR A 311 -0.28 -1.71 -40.00
CA THR A 311 -0.76 -0.42 -39.50
C THR A 311 0.10 0.04 -38.33
N VAL A 312 0.78 1.17 -38.53
CA VAL A 312 1.66 1.78 -37.52
C VAL A 312 0.84 2.61 -36.53
N GLY A 313 1.07 2.38 -35.24
CA GLY A 313 0.44 3.10 -34.15
C GLY A 313 0.98 4.52 -33.99
N GLY A 314 0.12 5.44 -33.57
CA GLY A 314 0.50 6.84 -33.31
C GLY A 314 1.21 7.08 -31.97
N PHE A 315 1.77 6.04 -31.34
CA PHE A 315 2.38 6.12 -30.02
C PHE A 315 3.70 5.32 -29.97
N GLN A 316 4.59 5.78 -29.09
CA GLN A 316 5.90 5.18 -28.87
C GLN A 316 5.87 4.29 -27.62
N VAL A 317 6.63 3.21 -27.66
CA VAL A 317 6.92 2.32 -26.54
C VAL A 317 8.43 2.26 -26.32
N ASP A 318 8.86 2.08 -25.08
CA ASP A 318 10.28 1.97 -24.74
C ASP A 318 10.60 0.57 -24.22
N LEU A 319 11.71 0.02 -24.67
CA LEU A 319 12.22 -1.27 -24.21
C LEU A 319 13.53 -1.10 -23.45
N GLU A 320 13.59 -1.63 -22.25
CA GLU A 320 14.82 -1.71 -21.45
C GLU A 320 15.24 -3.18 -21.25
N GLN A 321 16.53 -3.40 -21.05
CA GLN A 321 17.09 -4.71 -20.70
C GLN A 321 17.73 -4.62 -19.32
N VAL A 322 17.46 -5.62 -18.47
CA VAL A 322 18.11 -5.81 -17.17
C VAL A 322 18.51 -7.28 -17.04
N GLY A 323 19.80 -7.57 -17.18
CA GLY A 323 20.32 -8.93 -17.27
C GLY A 323 19.80 -9.63 -18.52
N SER A 324 19.15 -10.78 -18.35
CA SER A 324 18.51 -11.53 -19.44
C SER A 324 17.04 -11.16 -19.68
N VAL A 325 16.49 -10.19 -18.94
CA VAL A 325 15.08 -9.81 -18.97
C VAL A 325 14.87 -8.51 -19.73
N PHE A 326 13.79 -8.45 -20.49
CA PHE A 326 13.33 -7.25 -21.20
C PHE A 326 12.07 -6.70 -20.55
N TYR A 327 11.98 -5.39 -20.47
CA TYR A 327 10.80 -4.69 -20.00
C TYR A 327 10.30 -3.72 -21.06
N LEU A 328 9.04 -3.86 -21.42
CA LEU A 328 8.32 -2.98 -22.34
C LEU A 328 7.49 -1.98 -21.52
N HIS A 329 7.83 -0.70 -21.67
CA HIS A 329 7.13 0.42 -21.06
C HIS A 329 6.07 0.96 -22.01
N MET A 330 4.83 1.03 -21.51
CA MET A 330 3.68 1.53 -22.25
C MET A 330 2.80 2.38 -21.34
N GLY A 331 3.05 3.69 -21.31
CA GLY A 331 2.36 4.60 -20.40
C GLY A 331 2.60 4.21 -18.93
N LYS A 332 1.54 3.84 -18.22
CA LYS A 332 1.62 3.38 -16.82
C LYS A 332 1.89 1.88 -16.68
N TYR A 333 1.87 1.12 -17.78
CA TYR A 333 2.06 -0.32 -17.76
C TYR A 333 3.50 -0.69 -18.06
N LEU A 334 3.97 -1.72 -17.34
CA LEU A 334 5.28 -2.32 -17.52
C LEU A 334 5.08 -3.82 -17.76
N PHE A 335 5.50 -4.31 -18.93
CA PHE A 335 5.42 -5.72 -19.28
C PHE A 335 6.82 -6.33 -19.24
N ARG A 336 6.96 -7.47 -18.58
CA ARG A 336 8.24 -8.15 -18.39
C ARG A 336 8.29 -9.43 -19.21
N SER A 337 9.43 -9.73 -19.81
CA SER A 337 9.69 -11.04 -20.43
C SER A 337 9.84 -12.14 -19.37
N GLU A 338 9.76 -13.39 -19.81
CA GLU A 338 10.09 -14.52 -18.93
C GLU A 338 11.59 -14.56 -18.58
N MET A 339 11.90 -15.09 -17.40
CA MET A 339 13.26 -15.43 -17.01
C MET A 339 13.72 -16.69 -17.78
N GLY A 340 14.99 -16.78 -18.16
CA GLY A 340 15.54 -17.97 -18.82
C GLY A 340 15.86 -17.81 -20.31
N GLY A 341 15.95 -16.58 -20.81
CA GLY A 341 16.50 -16.29 -22.14
C GLY A 341 15.52 -16.44 -23.31
N GLY A 342 14.28 -16.88 -23.04
CA GLY A 342 13.13 -16.66 -23.91
C GLY A 342 12.91 -15.16 -23.99
N ARG A 343 13.43 -14.52 -25.04
CA ARG A 343 13.21 -13.10 -25.35
C ARG A 343 11.77 -12.94 -25.83
N GLU A 344 10.83 -13.27 -24.95
CA GLU A 344 9.41 -13.37 -25.22
C GLU A 344 8.63 -12.57 -24.18
N LEU A 345 7.76 -11.70 -24.66
CA LEU A 345 6.83 -10.88 -23.89
C LEU A 345 5.42 -11.38 -24.20
N ALA A 346 4.77 -11.98 -23.20
CA ALA A 346 3.37 -12.37 -23.28
C ALA A 346 2.50 -11.33 -22.55
N ILE A 347 1.68 -10.61 -23.32
CA ILE A 347 0.83 -9.53 -22.83
C ILE A 347 -0.63 -9.94 -23.03
N PRO A 348 -1.39 -10.17 -21.95
CA PRO A 348 -2.82 -10.47 -22.09
C PRO A 348 -3.56 -9.30 -22.74
N ILE A 349 -4.53 -9.62 -23.60
CA ILE A 349 -5.15 -8.62 -24.49
C ILE A 349 -5.84 -7.50 -23.71
N GLU A 350 -6.40 -7.78 -22.54
CA GLU A 350 -7.05 -6.77 -21.72
C GLU A 350 -6.07 -5.70 -21.22
N TYR A 351 -4.84 -6.08 -20.92
CA TYR A 351 -3.78 -5.18 -20.50
C TYR A 351 -3.17 -4.45 -21.68
N TRP A 352 -3.07 -5.11 -22.84
CA TRP A 352 -2.72 -4.44 -24.09
C TRP A 352 -3.69 -3.31 -24.43
N CYS A 353 -4.98 -3.58 -24.37
CA CYS A 353 -6.03 -2.59 -24.64
C CYS A 353 -5.97 -1.43 -23.65
N ALA A 354 -5.79 -1.72 -22.36
CA ALA A 354 -5.68 -0.69 -21.33
C ALA A 354 -4.39 0.13 -21.46
N ALA A 355 -3.29 -0.46 -21.94
CA ALA A 355 -2.02 0.23 -22.14
C ALA A 355 -2.02 1.14 -23.38
N THR A 356 -2.74 0.74 -24.43
CA THR A 356 -2.79 1.47 -25.70
C THR A 356 -3.95 2.46 -25.81
N ALA A 357 -4.98 2.35 -24.94
CA ALA A 357 -6.08 3.29 -24.83
C ALA A 357 -6.26 3.79 -23.39
N PRO A 358 -5.92 5.06 -23.08
CA PRO A 358 -5.98 5.61 -21.71
C PRO A 358 -7.38 5.57 -21.06
N ALA A 359 -8.45 5.50 -21.86
CA ALA A 359 -9.83 5.52 -21.40
C ALA A 359 -10.40 4.12 -21.09
N VAL A 360 -9.64 3.05 -21.33
CA VAL A 360 -10.11 1.67 -21.22
C VAL A 360 -9.41 0.97 -20.05
N SER A 361 -10.19 0.28 -19.20
CA SER A 361 -9.61 -0.56 -18.13
C SER A 361 -9.60 -2.04 -18.52
N ALA A 362 -8.61 -2.78 -18.02
CA ALA A 362 -8.51 -4.22 -18.26
C ALA A 362 -9.74 -4.99 -17.75
N GLU A 363 -10.31 -4.56 -16.62
CA GLU A 363 -11.55 -5.13 -16.06
C GLU A 363 -12.75 -4.99 -17.01
N GLN A 364 -12.86 -3.88 -17.74
CA GLN A 364 -13.92 -3.66 -18.73
C GLN A 364 -13.72 -4.51 -19.99
N VAL A 365 -12.47 -4.75 -20.38
CA VAL A 365 -12.12 -5.52 -21.59
C VAL A 365 -12.23 -7.02 -21.39
N ARG A 366 -11.85 -7.53 -20.21
CA ARG A 366 -11.84 -8.96 -19.87
C ARG A 366 -13.14 -9.72 -20.18
N PRO A 367 -14.36 -9.19 -19.94
CA PRO A 367 -15.58 -9.90 -20.35
C PRO A 367 -15.84 -9.86 -21.86
N LEU A 368 -15.26 -8.89 -22.59
CA LEU A 368 -15.50 -8.66 -24.01
C LEU A 368 -14.52 -9.44 -24.89
N LEU A 369 -13.24 -9.45 -24.52
CA LEU A 369 -12.13 -9.99 -25.31
C LEU A 369 -11.32 -10.99 -24.48
N GLY A 370 -10.68 -11.92 -25.18
CA GLY A 370 -9.63 -12.78 -24.65
C GLY A 370 -8.51 -12.94 -25.67
N GLY A 371 -7.35 -13.42 -25.22
CA GLY A 371 -6.18 -13.63 -26.07
C GLY A 371 -4.93 -12.94 -25.54
N THR A 372 -3.89 -12.91 -26.36
CA THR A 372 -2.56 -12.49 -25.97
C THR A 372 -1.83 -11.84 -27.14
N VAL A 373 -1.07 -10.80 -26.85
CA VAL A 373 -0.02 -10.27 -27.71
C VAL A 373 1.28 -10.94 -27.29
N ILE A 374 1.85 -11.73 -28.19
CA ILE A 374 3.15 -12.38 -28.00
C ILE A 374 4.16 -11.63 -28.84
N LEU A 375 5.26 -11.26 -28.20
CA LEU A 375 6.36 -10.51 -28.78
C LEU A 375 7.64 -11.29 -28.56
N SER A 376 8.34 -11.68 -29.63
CA SER A 376 9.55 -12.48 -29.53
C SER A 376 10.70 -11.85 -30.30
N ALA A 377 11.93 -12.03 -29.81
CA ALA A 377 13.14 -11.63 -30.51
C ALA A 377 14.06 -12.84 -30.77
N PRO A 378 13.69 -13.76 -31.68
CA PRO A 378 14.39 -15.04 -31.85
C PRO A 378 15.86 -14.85 -32.24
N ILE A 379 16.14 -13.99 -33.21
CA ILE A 379 17.49 -13.71 -33.74
C ILE A 379 18.14 -12.50 -33.02
N GLY A 380 17.36 -11.79 -32.21
CA GLY A 380 17.80 -10.63 -31.43
C GLY A 380 18.13 -9.38 -32.25
N ALA A 381 17.61 -9.30 -33.47
CA ALA A 381 17.69 -8.12 -34.34
C ALA A 381 16.41 -7.27 -34.28
N GLU A 382 15.26 -7.91 -34.11
CA GLU A 382 13.94 -7.27 -34.17
C GLU A 382 12.96 -7.96 -33.21
N TRP A 383 11.90 -7.25 -32.87
CA TRP A 383 10.78 -7.74 -32.08
C TRP A 383 9.60 -8.03 -32.99
N VAL A 384 9.24 -9.31 -33.09
CA VAL A 384 8.17 -9.81 -33.97
C VAL A 384 7.34 -10.83 -33.21
N GLY A 385 6.04 -10.84 -33.47
CA GLY A 385 5.18 -11.90 -32.99
C GLY A 385 3.76 -11.75 -33.50
N LEU A 386 2.81 -12.15 -32.67
CA LEU A 386 1.42 -12.33 -33.06
C LEU A 386 0.48 -11.74 -32.00
N VAL A 387 -0.59 -11.12 -32.46
CA VAL A 387 -1.78 -10.84 -31.67
C VAL A 387 -2.77 -11.97 -31.92
N THR A 388 -3.05 -12.75 -30.88
CA THR A 388 -4.18 -13.68 -30.88
C THR A 388 -5.33 -13.02 -30.14
N LEU A 389 -6.48 -12.90 -30.79
CA LEU A 389 -7.67 -12.25 -30.23
C LEU A 389 -8.90 -13.13 -30.44
N THR A 390 -9.67 -13.34 -29.37
CA THR A 390 -10.98 -13.97 -29.38
C THR A 390 -12.03 -13.01 -28.84
N VAL A 391 -13.06 -12.74 -29.62
CA VAL A 391 -14.20 -11.92 -29.19
C VAL A 391 -15.22 -12.79 -28.46
N ARG A 392 -15.58 -12.43 -27.23
CA ARG A 392 -16.52 -13.18 -26.39
C ARG A 392 -17.96 -12.69 -26.53
N GLN A 393 -18.15 -11.42 -26.89
CA GLN A 393 -19.45 -10.79 -27.03
C GLN A 393 -19.54 -9.99 -28.32
N THR A 394 -20.72 -9.88 -28.92
CA THR A 394 -20.92 -9.10 -30.15
C THR A 394 -20.52 -7.64 -29.92
N MET A 395 -19.59 -7.15 -30.74
CA MET A 395 -19.09 -5.79 -30.70
C MET A 395 -19.71 -5.00 -31.86
N LEU A 396 -20.42 -3.91 -31.54
CA LEU A 396 -20.97 -2.97 -32.52
C LEU A 396 -20.04 -1.77 -32.76
N THR A 397 -18.94 -1.71 -32.02
CA THR A 397 -17.93 -0.64 -32.05
C THR A 397 -16.57 -1.22 -32.43
N PRO A 398 -15.61 -0.38 -32.88
CA PRO A 398 -14.23 -0.81 -33.08
C PRO A 398 -13.64 -1.48 -31.83
N LEU A 399 -12.61 -2.30 -32.03
CA LEU A 399 -11.88 -2.93 -30.93
C LEU A 399 -11.26 -1.85 -30.02
N PRO A 400 -11.31 -2.01 -28.68
CA PRO A 400 -10.64 -1.12 -27.75
C PRO A 400 -9.11 -1.25 -27.87
N GLY A 401 -8.40 -0.17 -27.56
CA GLY A 401 -6.94 -0.14 -27.70
C GLY A 401 -6.49 -0.03 -29.15
N PHE A 402 -5.18 -0.15 -29.37
CA PHE A 402 -4.61 -0.21 -30.71
C PHE A 402 -4.69 -1.63 -31.26
N LEU A 403 -5.80 -1.93 -31.93
CA LEU A 403 -6.09 -3.17 -32.66
C LEU A 403 -6.75 -2.79 -34.00
N PRO A 404 -5.97 -2.37 -35.00
CA PRO A 404 -6.46 -1.72 -36.23
C PRO A 404 -7.01 -2.72 -37.26
N PHE A 405 -7.88 -3.62 -36.83
CA PHE A 405 -8.55 -4.61 -37.68
C PHE A 405 -9.97 -4.86 -37.19
N GLU A 406 -10.81 -5.42 -38.05
CA GLU A 406 -12.21 -5.67 -37.71
C GLU A 406 -12.35 -6.75 -36.62
N PRO A 407 -13.31 -6.60 -35.69
CA PRO A 407 -13.56 -7.60 -34.67
C PRO A 407 -14.01 -8.92 -35.32
N PRO A 408 -13.40 -10.07 -34.98
CA PRO A 408 -13.90 -11.36 -35.47
C PRO A 408 -15.29 -11.65 -34.91
N ALA A 409 -16.00 -12.58 -35.55
CA ALA A 409 -17.29 -13.07 -35.06
C ALA A 409 -17.14 -13.62 -33.62
N PRO A 410 -18.15 -13.47 -32.75
CA PRO A 410 -18.10 -14.02 -31.40
C PRO A 410 -17.75 -15.51 -31.40
N GLY A 411 -16.85 -15.90 -30.49
CA GLY A 411 -16.33 -17.27 -30.37
C GLY A 411 -15.23 -17.64 -31.36
N HIS A 412 -14.89 -16.78 -32.32
CA HIS A 412 -13.81 -17.02 -33.27
C HIS A 412 -12.54 -16.27 -32.86
N SER A 413 -11.40 -16.91 -33.08
CA SER A 413 -10.08 -16.31 -32.90
C SER A 413 -9.54 -15.75 -34.21
N VAL A 414 -8.87 -14.62 -34.14
CA VAL A 414 -8.08 -14.06 -35.23
C VAL A 414 -6.62 -13.95 -34.80
N GLU A 415 -5.71 -14.17 -35.75
CA GLU A 415 -4.28 -13.97 -35.56
C GLU A 415 -3.81 -12.86 -36.50
N LYS A 416 -3.07 -11.90 -35.94
CA LYS A 416 -2.53 -10.75 -36.66
C LYS A 416 -1.05 -10.59 -36.38
N THR A 417 -0.30 -10.14 -37.38
CA THR A 417 1.13 -9.90 -37.20
C THR A 417 1.37 -8.70 -36.29
N PHE A 418 2.40 -8.80 -35.47
CA PHE A 418 2.80 -7.76 -34.53
C PHE A 418 4.30 -7.50 -34.66
N ARG A 419 4.71 -6.24 -34.75
CA ARG A 419 6.13 -5.85 -34.81
C ARG A 419 6.38 -4.57 -34.02
N LEU A 420 7.61 -4.42 -33.54
CA LEU A 420 8.12 -3.14 -33.06
C LEU A 420 9.14 -2.60 -34.05
N GLU A 421 8.88 -1.40 -34.57
CA GLU A 421 9.74 -0.73 -35.53
C GLU A 421 10.48 0.43 -34.87
N ARG A 422 11.65 0.80 -35.39
CA ARG A 422 12.36 1.98 -34.90
C ARG A 422 11.63 3.25 -35.38
N PRO A 423 11.57 4.32 -34.58
CA PRO A 423 11.03 5.59 -35.05
C PRO A 423 11.83 6.08 -36.27
N GLY A 424 11.13 6.39 -37.37
CA GLY A 424 11.74 6.98 -38.57
C GLY A 424 12.39 6.00 -39.56
N THR A 425 12.16 4.68 -39.45
CA THR A 425 12.66 3.69 -40.44
C THR A 425 11.77 3.47 -41.67
N ARG A 426 10.74 4.31 -41.91
CA ARG A 426 9.89 4.26 -43.11
C ARG A 426 9.90 5.57 -43.87
#